data_AF-A0A9E4XU89-F1
#
_entry.id   AF-A0A9E4XU89-F1
#
_cell.length_a   1.000
_cell.length_b   1.000
_cell.length_c   1.000
_cell.angle_alpha   90.00
_cell.angle_beta   90.00
_cell.angle_gamma   90.00
#
_symmetry.space_group_name_H-M   'P 1'
#
loop_
_entity.id
_entity.type
_entity.pdbx_description
1 polymer ?
#
loop_
_entity_poly.entity_id
_entity_poly.type
_entity_poly.pdbx_seq_one_letter_code
_entity_poly.pdbx_strand_id
1 'polypeptide(L)' 'MSNKLVDSTSPYLLQHAENPVEWYPWGPEA' A
#
# COMPACT_ATOMS: atom_id res chain seq x y z
N MET A 1 3.36 -4.29 11.23
CA MET A 1 4.10 -3.29 10.44
C MET A 1 3.10 -2.74 9.45
N SER A 2 2.64 -1.50 9.63
CA SER A 2 1.73 -0.86 8.68
C SER A 2 2.54 -0.42 7.47
N ASN A 3 2.16 -0.87 6.28
CA ASN A 3 2.82 -0.46 5.05
C ASN A 3 2.37 0.97 4.66
N LYS A 4 2.98 1.51 3.60
CA LYS A 4 2.72 2.87 3.08
C LYS A 4 1.27 3.13 2.65
N LEU A 5 0.41 2.10 2.59
CA LEU A 5 -0.98 2.22 2.14
C LEU A 5 -1.92 2.77 3.21
N VAL A 6 -1.46 2.91 4.47
CA VAL A 6 -2.26 3.48 5.56
C VAL A 6 -2.74 4.91 5.28
N ASP A 7 -2.01 5.67 4.45
CA ASP A 7 -2.35 7.04 4.06
C ASP A 7 -3.16 7.12 2.75
N SER A 8 -3.58 5.98 2.19
CA SER A 8 -4.35 5.93 0.95
C SER A 8 -5.82 6.30 1.16
N THR A 9 -6.43 6.93 0.16
CA THR A 9 -7.88 7.20 0.14
C THR A 9 -8.70 6.10 -0.52
N SER A 10 -8.05 5.17 -1.23
CA SER A 10 -8.74 4.05 -1.88
C SER A 10 -9.07 2.96 -0.86
N PRO A 11 -10.35 2.56 -0.72
CA PRO A 11 -10.75 1.52 0.24
C PRO A 11 -10.09 0.17 -0.07
N TYR A 12 -9.81 -0.13 -1.33
CA TYR A 12 -9.07 -1.33 -1.73
C TYR A 12 -7.64 -1.29 -1.18
N LEU A 13 -6.93 -0.17 -1.32
CA LEU A 13 -5.55 -0.05 -0.85
C LEU A 13 -5.46 -0.07 0.69
N LEU A 14 -6.43 0.54 1.37
CA LEU A 14 -6.52 0.50 2.84
C LEU A 14 -6.74 -0.92 3.38
N GLN A 15 -7.49 -1.76 2.65
CA GLN A 15 -7.65 -3.17 3.00
C GLN A 15 -6.32 -3.94 3.01
N HIS A 16 -5.31 -3.44 2.29
CA HIS A 16 -3.99 -4.03 2.24
C HIS A 16 -2.98 -3.36 3.17
N ALA A 17 -3.36 -2.36 3.98
CA ALA A 17 -2.45 -1.55 4.79
C ALA A 17 -1.71 -2.32 5.90
N GLU A 18 -2.29 -3.44 6.37
CA GLU A 18 -1.74 -4.28 7.44
C GLU A 18 -1.04 -5.55 6.93
N ASN A 19 -0.93 -5.72 5.60
CA ASN A 19 -0.24 -6.88 5.05
C ASN A 19 1.26 -6.83 5.40
N PRO A 20 1.87 -7.96 5.75
CA PRO A 20 3.31 -8.05 6.04
C PRO A 20 4.19 -7.81 4.82
N VAL A 21 3.58 -7.80 3.62
CA VAL A 21 4.23 -7.44 2.36
C VAL A 21 4.21 -5.91 2.23
N GLU A 22 5.40 -5.31 2.15
CA GLU A 22 5.54 -3.90 1.80
C GLU A 22 5.18 -3.70 0.32
N TRP A 23 3.94 -3.30 0.08
CA TRP A 23 3.48 -2.91 -1.24
C TRP A 23 3.99 -1.51 -1.59
N TYR A 24 4.62 -1.39 -2.76
CA TYR A 24 5.02 -0.12 -3.35
C TYR A 24 4.10 0.20 -4.54
N PRO A 25 3.67 1.46 -4.71
CA PRO A 25 2.95 1.87 -5.91
C PRO A 25 3.84 1.67 -7.14
N TRP A 26 3.24 1.33 -8.27
CA TRP A 26 3.97 1.14 -9.53
C TRP A 26 4.67 2.43 -9.93
N GLY A 27 6.00 2.44 -9.89
CA GLY A 27 6.82 3.58 -10.29
C GLY A 27 7.04 3.64 -11.80
N PRO A 28 7.47 4.78 -12.35
CA PRO A 28 7.86 4.91 -13.75
C PRO A 28 9.12 4.10 -14.13
N GLU A 29 9.75 3.43 -13.17
CA GLU A 29 10.97 2.62 -13.31
C GLU A 29 10.69 1.12 -13.55
N ALA A 30 9.42 0.75 -13.76
CA ALA A 30 9.02 -0.62 -14.06
C ALA A 30 9.31 -1.04 -15.52
#